data_AF-A0A1R1Y8M7-F1
#
_entry.id   AF-A0A1R1Y8M7-F1
#
_cell.length_a   1.000
_cell.length_b   1.000
_cell.length_c   1.000
_cell.angle_alpha   90.00
_cell.angle_beta   90.00
_cell.angle_gamma   90.00
#
_symmetry.space_group_name_H-M   'P 1'
#
loop_
_entity.id
_entity.type
_entity.pdbx_description
1 polymer ?
#
loop_
_entity_poly.entity_id
_entity_poly.type
_entity_poly.pdbx_seq_one_letter_code
_entity_poly.pdbx_strand_id
1 'polypeptide(L)'
;MVMDAGKHRSWEFLSMAFDELSNLIESTKLHPQLQSWLAENIANSFAEAFLSSASDVQLNKKPINNNQILTMYQDSESEVVLDIYGILTGHNLQEIHSSLVQTPLSSSGENLNSFKSLSGNVACCLCPLFRFMQTCEKINNCGSLADIDAVLECGVILPSTYPASNNGLEMYQNLPEDYVDNISQHHSSFQTIVCTSLFLVGNWLRELINAFCSQPDEDLLAKCLLRLNQLAKIENSISSITSKIQFDPQELGVATPIGNISSKSIISFQDSYKSSNENYQVSINDIQAEKSITNGSNLDQIISKPNKSRKRVSGGGSSSGSNIWKRYRRELNTSVYGFISSSSLQPDFSQNSNESPSMKISAEALVLILNELYLFAHSDKLGSISMDSEKINTWISDLVIGLMSHLKAVIGFENADESDIIEYTNKDEIIKIILQLLMSFIGSDFSSHLTKISHSNSKVVLKGILIHSKTADLATIESLSVEVLAIRAFDYLFQFTEYFEANSNAIQLIQFLETILSLSNSKSISEIFDNLSGVDKSYIDAKKNLGQVSRQYLKARGSSLLKSEVEFLIQLFIESDINCPYIIIDTLVNDVLENYGEVNSDNDSYYFTLTDDTVAIYLKVSLNNIYT
;
A
#
# COMPACT_ATOMS: atom_id res chain seq x y z
N MET A 1 -36.48 -5.50 -7.50
CA MET A 1 -36.11 -6.94 -7.44
C MET A 1 -35.00 -7.23 -6.43
N VAL A 2 -33.75 -6.77 -6.59
CA VAL A 2 -32.67 -7.00 -5.59
C VAL A 2 -33.01 -6.38 -4.22
N MET A 3 -33.57 -5.17 -4.20
CA MET A 3 -34.00 -4.52 -2.96
C MET A 3 -35.30 -5.05 -2.35
N ASP A 4 -36.12 -5.75 -3.13
CA ASP A 4 -37.35 -6.38 -2.63
C ASP A 4 -37.08 -7.74 -1.98
N ALA A 5 -35.92 -8.35 -2.27
CA ALA A 5 -35.50 -9.63 -1.73
C ALA A 5 -34.91 -9.52 -0.30
N GLY A 6 -34.48 -8.33 0.12
CA GLY A 6 -33.93 -8.08 1.45
C GLY A 6 -34.98 -7.66 2.47
N LYS A 7 -34.94 -8.24 3.69
CA LYS A 7 -35.68 -7.69 4.85
C LYS A 7 -35.14 -6.32 5.30
N HIS A 8 -33.94 -5.96 4.88
CA HIS A 8 -33.24 -4.73 5.21
C HIS A 8 -33.19 -3.82 3.98
N ARG A 9 -33.94 -2.70 4.01
CA ARG A 9 -33.94 -1.67 2.97
C ARG A 9 -32.85 -0.64 3.30
N SER A 10 -31.60 -0.96 2.98
CA SER A 10 -30.47 -0.06 3.25
C SER A 10 -29.50 0.02 2.07
N TRP A 11 -28.79 1.15 1.97
CA TRP A 11 -27.77 1.36 0.95
C TRP A 11 -26.59 0.40 1.11
N GLU A 12 -26.24 0.06 2.35
CA GLU A 12 -25.16 -0.87 2.66
C GLU A 12 -25.45 -2.30 2.15
N PHE A 13 -26.71 -2.73 2.20
CA PHE A 13 -27.11 -4.02 1.63
C PHE A 13 -26.99 -4.01 0.11
N LEU A 14 -27.40 -2.91 -0.55
CA LEU A 14 -27.29 -2.78 -2.00
C LEU A 14 -25.82 -2.74 -2.45
N SER A 15 -25.01 -1.98 -1.72
CA SER A 15 -23.55 -1.92 -1.85
C SER A 15 -22.91 -3.31 -1.76
N MET A 16 -23.27 -4.11 -0.76
CA MET A 16 -22.83 -5.51 -0.64
C MET A 16 -23.30 -6.36 -1.82
N ALA A 17 -24.55 -6.19 -2.27
CA ALA A 17 -25.09 -6.95 -3.38
C ALA A 17 -24.34 -6.67 -4.70
N PHE A 18 -23.92 -5.43 -4.95
CA PHE A 18 -23.10 -5.10 -6.12
C PHE A 18 -21.72 -5.76 -6.08
N ASP A 19 -21.07 -5.79 -4.92
CA ASP A 19 -19.78 -6.49 -4.77
C ASP A 19 -19.92 -8.00 -4.99
N GLU A 20 -20.94 -8.63 -4.42
CA GLU A 20 -21.21 -10.07 -4.63
C GLU A 20 -21.60 -10.39 -6.08
N LEU A 21 -22.38 -9.52 -6.73
CA LEU A 21 -22.70 -9.66 -8.15
C LEU A 21 -21.44 -9.53 -9.01
N SER A 22 -20.54 -8.59 -8.69
CA SER A 22 -19.26 -8.45 -9.38
C SER A 22 -18.44 -9.73 -9.27
N ASN A 23 -18.30 -10.26 -8.05
CA ASN A 23 -17.58 -11.50 -7.80
C ASN A 23 -18.22 -12.70 -8.50
N LEU A 24 -19.55 -12.77 -8.54
CA LEU A 24 -20.29 -13.83 -9.24
C LEU A 24 -20.00 -13.81 -10.74
N ILE A 25 -20.08 -12.64 -11.38
CA ILE A 25 -19.83 -12.51 -12.82
C ILE A 25 -18.35 -12.80 -13.12
N GLU A 26 -17.41 -12.34 -12.29
CA GLU A 26 -15.97 -12.55 -12.48
C GLU A 26 -15.55 -14.02 -12.29
N SER A 27 -16.11 -14.71 -11.29
CA SER A 27 -15.74 -16.09 -10.96
C SER A 27 -16.50 -17.16 -11.74
N THR A 28 -17.70 -16.85 -12.26
CA THR A 28 -18.57 -17.85 -12.89
C THR A 28 -18.87 -17.54 -14.36
N LYS A 29 -18.90 -18.59 -15.19
CA LYS A 29 -19.36 -18.50 -16.58
C LYS A 29 -20.89 -18.47 -16.62
N LEU A 30 -21.47 -17.29 -16.41
CA LEU A 30 -22.91 -17.08 -16.56
C LEU A 30 -23.34 -17.16 -18.03
N HIS A 31 -24.63 -17.42 -18.25
CA HIS A 31 -25.19 -17.40 -19.59
C HIS A 31 -25.18 -15.96 -20.16
N PRO A 32 -24.74 -15.73 -21.42
CA PRO A 32 -24.59 -14.38 -21.98
C PRO A 32 -25.84 -13.52 -21.88
N GLN A 33 -27.02 -14.10 -22.10
CA GLN A 33 -28.29 -13.37 -21.98
C GLN A 33 -28.54 -12.79 -20.57
N LEU A 34 -28.12 -13.51 -19.52
CA LEU A 34 -28.23 -13.00 -18.15
C LEU A 34 -27.21 -11.89 -17.89
N GLN A 35 -26.00 -12.02 -18.45
CA GLN A 35 -24.95 -10.99 -18.35
C GLN A 35 -25.37 -9.70 -19.04
N SER A 36 -25.88 -9.76 -20.28
CA SER A 36 -26.40 -8.59 -21.00
C SER A 36 -27.57 -7.96 -20.25
N TRP A 37 -28.49 -8.76 -19.72
CA TRP A 37 -29.61 -8.24 -18.92
C TRP A 37 -29.12 -7.50 -17.66
N LEU A 38 -28.14 -8.06 -16.95
CA LEU A 38 -27.55 -7.43 -15.76
C LEU A 38 -26.83 -6.12 -16.11
N ALA A 39 -26.10 -6.09 -17.23
CA ALA A 39 -25.42 -4.89 -17.70
C ALA A 39 -26.43 -3.77 -18.03
N GLU A 40 -27.43 -4.08 -18.86
CA GLU A 40 -28.42 -3.10 -19.33
C GLU A 40 -29.31 -2.54 -18.20
N ASN A 41 -29.67 -3.37 -17.22
CA ASN A 41 -30.66 -3.00 -16.20
C ASN A 41 -30.06 -2.52 -14.88
N ILE A 42 -28.77 -2.79 -14.62
CA ILE A 42 -28.12 -2.45 -13.36
C ILE A 42 -26.82 -1.69 -13.60
N ALA A 43 -25.88 -2.23 -14.39
CA ALA A 43 -24.57 -1.59 -14.58
C ALA A 43 -24.66 -0.20 -15.21
N ASN A 44 -25.49 -0.05 -16.26
CA ASN A 44 -25.64 1.21 -16.99
C ASN A 44 -26.24 2.34 -16.15
N SER A 45 -26.85 2.03 -15.00
CA SER A 45 -27.38 3.05 -14.07
C SER A 45 -26.28 3.83 -13.34
N PHE A 46 -25.02 3.39 -13.38
CA PHE A 46 -23.91 4.05 -12.70
C PHE A 46 -23.70 5.49 -13.18
N ALA A 47 -23.59 5.69 -14.50
CA ALA A 47 -23.32 7.00 -15.08
C ALA A 47 -24.44 8.00 -14.76
N GLU A 48 -25.70 7.57 -14.91
CA GLU A 48 -26.89 8.37 -14.55
C GLU A 48 -27.01 8.65 -13.05
N ALA A 49 -26.45 7.80 -12.19
CA ALA A 49 -26.52 7.98 -10.75
C ALA A 49 -25.43 8.91 -10.22
N PHE A 50 -24.17 8.71 -10.63
CA PHE A 50 -23.01 9.29 -9.94
C PHE A 50 -22.22 10.30 -10.77
N LEU A 51 -22.38 10.33 -12.08
CA LEU A 51 -21.63 11.22 -12.96
C LEU A 51 -22.48 12.43 -13.36
N SER A 52 -21.84 13.58 -13.50
CA SER A 52 -22.48 14.82 -13.96
C SER A 52 -21.64 15.46 -15.06
N SER A 53 -22.27 16.22 -15.97
CA SER A 53 -21.53 17.00 -16.95
C SER A 53 -20.83 18.17 -16.26
N ALA A 54 -19.55 18.40 -16.57
CA ALA A 54 -18.78 19.54 -16.06
C ALA A 54 -19.47 20.87 -16.38
N SER A 55 -20.10 20.97 -17.57
CA SER A 55 -20.83 22.17 -18.00
C SER A 55 -22.09 22.44 -17.15
N ASP A 56 -22.83 21.40 -16.76
CA ASP A 56 -24.03 21.56 -15.94
C ASP A 56 -23.71 22.00 -14.50
N VAL A 57 -22.57 21.57 -13.97
CA VAL A 57 -22.06 22.02 -12.68
C VAL A 57 -21.62 23.49 -12.75
N GLN A 58 -20.87 23.87 -13.79
CA GLN A 58 -20.40 25.26 -13.98
C GLN A 58 -21.55 26.27 -14.20
N LEU A 59 -22.66 25.85 -14.83
CA LEU A 59 -23.81 26.70 -15.15
C LEU A 59 -24.80 26.91 -13.98
N ASN A 60 -24.48 26.48 -12.75
CA ASN A 60 -25.29 26.73 -11.54
C ASN A 60 -26.78 26.30 -11.65
N LYS A 61 -27.09 25.20 -12.34
CA LYS A 61 -28.46 24.63 -12.32
C LYS A 61 -28.79 23.91 -11.01
N LYS A 62 -27.79 23.56 -10.21
CA LYS A 62 -27.91 23.06 -8.84
C LYS A 62 -27.37 24.14 -7.88
N PRO A 63 -28.04 24.44 -6.74
CA PRO A 63 -27.58 25.46 -5.81
C PRO A 63 -26.27 24.99 -5.16
N ILE A 64 -25.14 25.49 -5.66
CA ILE A 64 -23.83 25.30 -5.04
C ILE A 64 -23.84 26.10 -3.74
N ASN A 65 -23.91 25.42 -2.60
CA ASN A 65 -23.55 26.07 -1.34
C ASN A 65 -22.04 26.36 -1.39
N ASN A 66 -21.71 27.64 -1.21
CA ASN A 66 -20.37 28.21 -1.23
C ASN A 66 -19.36 27.28 -0.54
N ASN A 67 -18.23 27.02 -1.22
CA ASN A 67 -17.05 26.26 -0.81
C ASN A 67 -16.93 24.86 -1.47
N GLN A 68 -16.75 24.83 -2.80
CA GLN A 68 -16.36 23.62 -3.54
C GLN A 68 -15.10 23.87 -4.36
N ILE A 69 -14.22 22.87 -4.44
CA ILE A 69 -13.06 22.82 -5.33
C ILE A 69 -13.29 21.68 -6.31
N LEU A 70 -13.07 21.93 -7.60
CA LEU A 70 -12.92 20.87 -8.59
C LEU A 70 -11.43 20.59 -8.76
N THR A 71 -11.01 19.46 -8.21
CA THR A 71 -9.72 18.87 -8.50
C THR A 71 -9.85 18.10 -9.81
N MET A 72 -9.42 18.74 -10.90
CA MET A 72 -9.24 18.13 -12.21
C MET A 72 -7.97 17.33 -12.16
N TYR A 73 -8.10 16.06 -11.89
CA TYR A 73 -6.97 15.15 -11.81
C TYR A 73 -6.37 14.79 -13.19
N GLN A 74 -6.68 15.54 -14.25
CA GLN A 74 -6.13 15.46 -15.62
C GLN A 74 -6.41 16.75 -16.41
N ASP A 75 -5.90 16.83 -17.64
CA ASP A 75 -5.93 18.00 -18.54
C ASP A 75 -7.30 18.71 -18.58
N SER A 76 -7.24 20.02 -18.86
CA SER A 76 -8.23 21.07 -18.60
C SER A 76 -9.67 20.90 -19.15
N GLU A 77 -10.04 19.75 -19.70
CA GLU A 77 -11.30 19.53 -20.44
C GLU A 77 -12.01 18.20 -20.09
N SER A 78 -12.02 17.77 -18.82
CA SER A 78 -12.86 16.62 -18.45
C SER A 78 -14.35 16.95 -18.67
N GLU A 79 -15.00 16.20 -19.57
CA GLU A 79 -16.44 16.37 -19.86
C GLU A 79 -17.33 15.91 -18.69
N VAL A 80 -16.80 15.00 -17.87
CA VAL A 80 -17.53 14.28 -16.83
C VAL A 80 -16.89 14.49 -15.46
N VAL A 81 -17.71 14.77 -14.46
CA VAL A 81 -17.27 15.01 -13.08
C VAL A 81 -18.02 14.15 -12.07
N LEU A 82 -17.30 13.74 -11.03
CA LEU A 82 -17.82 13.03 -9.88
C LEU A 82 -18.00 13.99 -8.70
N ASP A 83 -19.25 14.28 -8.35
CA ASP A 83 -19.61 15.21 -7.29
C ASP A 83 -19.66 14.54 -5.90
N ILE A 84 -18.50 14.26 -5.32
CA ILE A 84 -18.39 13.62 -4.00
C ILE A 84 -19.04 14.48 -2.91
N TYR A 85 -18.84 15.79 -2.96
CA TYR A 85 -19.43 16.70 -1.99
C TYR A 85 -20.97 16.72 -2.07
N GLY A 86 -21.55 16.75 -3.27
CA GLY A 86 -23.00 16.67 -3.50
C GLY A 86 -23.61 15.33 -3.12
N ILE A 87 -22.87 14.23 -3.28
CA ILE A 87 -23.27 12.90 -2.81
C ILE A 87 -23.37 12.89 -1.27
N LEU A 88 -22.37 13.43 -0.57
CA LEU A 88 -22.30 13.43 0.89
C LEU A 88 -23.31 14.38 1.55
N THR A 89 -23.55 15.53 0.94
CA THR A 89 -24.51 16.53 1.44
C THR A 89 -25.96 16.18 1.09
N GLY A 90 -26.17 15.18 0.23
CA GLY A 90 -27.50 14.70 -0.17
C GLY A 90 -28.16 15.53 -1.27
N HIS A 91 -27.46 16.48 -1.89
CA HIS A 91 -27.97 17.28 -3.01
C HIS A 91 -28.34 16.40 -4.22
N ASN A 92 -27.59 15.31 -4.45
CA ASN A 92 -27.82 14.39 -5.58
C ASN A 92 -28.68 13.17 -5.19
N LEU A 93 -29.18 13.08 -3.95
CA LEU A 93 -29.83 11.86 -3.44
C LEU A 93 -31.09 11.47 -4.22
N GLN A 94 -31.90 12.45 -4.65
CA GLN A 94 -33.13 12.15 -5.40
C GLN A 94 -32.84 11.55 -6.77
N GLU A 95 -31.85 12.11 -7.47
CA GLU A 95 -31.39 11.65 -8.79
C GLU A 95 -30.80 10.24 -8.69
N ILE A 96 -29.87 10.03 -7.74
CA ILE A 96 -29.31 8.70 -7.47
C ILE A 96 -30.40 7.69 -7.13
N HIS A 97 -31.37 8.06 -6.30
CA HIS A 97 -32.46 7.17 -5.94
C HIS A 97 -33.35 6.85 -7.15
N SER A 98 -33.65 7.80 -8.03
CA SER A 98 -34.43 7.52 -9.24
C SER A 98 -33.70 6.59 -10.21
N SER A 99 -32.39 6.75 -10.37
CA SER A 99 -31.59 5.93 -11.28
C SER A 99 -31.40 4.51 -10.76
N LEU A 100 -31.14 4.35 -9.46
CA LEU A 100 -30.86 3.03 -8.85
C LEU A 100 -32.13 2.27 -8.41
N VAL A 101 -33.22 2.99 -8.12
CA VAL A 101 -34.45 2.42 -7.58
C VAL A 101 -35.61 2.69 -8.53
N GLN A 102 -35.81 1.76 -9.46
CA GLN A 102 -37.01 1.74 -10.30
C GLN A 102 -38.23 1.30 -9.47
N THR A 103 -38.81 2.22 -8.69
CA THR A 103 -40.15 2.02 -8.13
C THR A 103 -41.20 2.29 -9.22
N PRO A 104 -42.13 1.37 -9.52
CA PRO A 104 -43.21 1.66 -10.46
C PRO A 104 -44.04 2.82 -9.91
N LEU A 105 -44.04 3.96 -10.63
CA LEU A 105 -44.95 5.07 -10.34
C LEU A 105 -46.37 4.54 -10.48
N SER A 106 -47.04 4.35 -9.34
CA SER A 106 -48.48 4.13 -9.33
C SER A 106 -49.12 5.44 -9.81
N SER A 107 -49.86 5.37 -10.91
CA SER A 107 -50.51 6.47 -11.62
C SER A 107 -51.71 7.08 -10.87
N SER A 108 -51.61 7.21 -9.55
CA SER A 108 -52.56 7.95 -8.72
C SER A 108 -51.78 8.97 -7.91
N GLY A 109 -52.01 10.25 -8.19
CA GLY A 109 -51.35 11.40 -7.57
C GLY A 109 -51.66 11.60 -6.09
N GLU A 110 -51.36 10.61 -5.26
CA GLU A 110 -51.44 10.71 -3.81
C GLU A 110 -50.04 10.49 -3.20
N ASN A 111 -49.48 11.61 -2.72
CA ASN A 111 -48.31 11.72 -1.85
C ASN A 111 -46.94 11.29 -2.43
N LEU A 112 -46.30 12.24 -3.13
CA LEU A 112 -44.87 12.28 -3.45
C LEU A 112 -43.89 12.14 -2.24
N ASN A 113 -44.41 12.03 -1.01
CA ASN A 113 -43.63 12.05 0.23
C ASN A 113 -43.45 10.67 0.89
N SER A 114 -43.71 9.56 0.18
CA SER A 114 -43.48 8.21 0.70
C SER A 114 -42.53 7.37 -0.13
N PHE A 115 -41.42 7.95 -0.59
CA PHE A 115 -40.22 7.11 -0.79
C PHE A 115 -39.98 6.41 0.54
N LYS A 116 -40.09 5.07 0.58
CA LYS A 116 -39.61 4.30 1.73
C LYS A 116 -38.10 4.44 1.74
N SER A 117 -37.63 5.55 2.34
CA SER A 117 -36.24 5.98 2.38
C SER A 117 -35.38 4.79 2.78
N LEU A 118 -34.47 4.40 1.88
CA LEU A 118 -33.38 3.52 2.24
C LEU A 118 -32.63 4.16 3.41
N SER A 119 -32.29 3.37 4.42
CA SER A 119 -31.42 3.83 5.50
C SER A 119 -29.96 3.78 5.05
N GLY A 120 -29.10 4.58 5.67
CA GLY A 120 -27.66 4.59 5.40
C GLY A 120 -27.23 5.71 4.45
N ASN A 121 -25.96 5.69 4.07
CA ASN A 121 -25.37 6.67 3.16
C ASN A 121 -25.21 6.07 1.75
N VAL A 122 -25.81 6.70 0.74
CA VAL A 122 -25.75 6.23 -0.65
C VAL A 122 -24.33 6.19 -1.22
N ALA A 123 -23.40 6.97 -0.64
CA ALA A 123 -22.00 6.99 -1.06
C ALA A 123 -21.32 5.61 -0.98
N CYS A 124 -21.78 4.70 -0.11
CA CYS A 124 -21.23 3.35 -0.03
C CYS A 124 -21.47 2.52 -1.29
N CYS A 125 -22.41 2.91 -2.16
CA CYS A 125 -22.69 2.23 -3.43
C CYS A 125 -21.78 2.66 -4.58
N LEU A 126 -21.04 3.77 -4.45
CA LEU A 126 -20.22 4.34 -5.52
C LEU A 126 -19.22 3.31 -6.10
N CYS A 127 -18.28 2.84 -5.27
CA CYS A 127 -17.23 1.93 -5.70
C CYS A 127 -17.74 0.52 -6.08
N PRO A 128 -18.65 -0.13 -5.31
CA PRO A 128 -19.22 -1.43 -5.68
C PRO A 128 -19.97 -1.41 -7.00
N LEU A 129 -20.79 -0.38 -7.26
CA LEU A 129 -21.53 -0.30 -8.50
C LEU A 129 -20.61 -0.06 -9.71
N PHE A 130 -19.57 0.76 -9.53
CA PHE A 130 -18.54 0.90 -10.55
C PHE A 130 -17.82 -0.41 -10.82
N ARG A 131 -17.38 -1.13 -9.77
CA ARG A 131 -16.78 -2.47 -9.90
C ARG A 131 -17.70 -3.42 -10.67
N PHE A 132 -18.99 -3.40 -10.38
CA PHE A 132 -19.96 -4.21 -11.10
C PHE A 132 -20.04 -3.82 -12.59
N MET A 133 -20.11 -2.52 -12.88
CA MET A 133 -20.14 -2.00 -14.24
C MET A 133 -18.90 -2.38 -15.04
N GLN A 134 -17.69 -2.15 -14.53
CA GLN A 134 -16.46 -2.50 -15.24
C GLN A 134 -16.33 -4.02 -15.46
N THR A 135 -16.84 -4.86 -14.55
CA THR A 135 -16.81 -6.33 -14.71
C THR A 135 -17.77 -6.77 -15.82
N CYS A 136 -18.98 -6.22 -15.85
CA CYS A 136 -19.92 -6.46 -16.95
C CYS A 136 -19.32 -6.04 -18.30
N GLU A 137 -18.71 -4.86 -18.33
CA GLU A 137 -18.08 -4.28 -19.52
C GLU A 137 -16.96 -5.16 -20.06
N LYS A 138 -16.00 -5.54 -19.20
CA LYS A 138 -14.91 -6.47 -19.56
C LYS A 138 -15.45 -7.76 -20.16
N ILE A 139 -16.53 -8.31 -19.64
CA ILE A 139 -17.03 -9.61 -20.10
C ILE A 139 -17.79 -9.49 -21.42
N ASN A 140 -18.57 -8.42 -21.59
CA ASN A 140 -19.28 -8.18 -22.84
C ASN A 140 -18.33 -7.80 -23.99
N ASN A 141 -17.24 -7.10 -23.69
CA ASN A 141 -16.30 -6.54 -24.66
C ASN A 141 -14.93 -7.23 -24.66
N CYS A 142 -14.88 -8.54 -24.38
CA CYS A 142 -13.66 -9.37 -24.50
C CYS A 142 -12.43 -8.83 -23.75
N GLY A 143 -12.65 -8.21 -22.60
CA GLY A 143 -11.66 -7.61 -21.71
C GLY A 143 -11.41 -6.12 -21.94
N SER A 144 -11.96 -5.55 -23.01
CA SER A 144 -11.85 -4.12 -23.33
C SER A 144 -12.72 -3.27 -22.41
N LEU A 145 -12.21 -2.09 -22.07
CA LEU A 145 -12.94 -1.03 -21.36
C LEU A 145 -13.08 0.27 -22.18
N ALA A 146 -12.90 0.19 -23.50
CA ALA A 146 -12.92 1.37 -24.38
C ALA A 146 -14.21 2.20 -24.26
N ASP A 147 -15.37 1.59 -24.01
CA ASP A 147 -16.64 2.32 -23.92
C ASP A 147 -16.80 3.12 -22.60
N ILE A 148 -15.93 2.89 -21.61
CA ILE A 148 -15.96 3.56 -20.30
C ILE A 148 -14.64 4.25 -19.94
N ASP A 149 -13.70 4.39 -20.88
CA ASP A 149 -12.37 4.94 -20.63
C ASP A 149 -12.39 6.41 -20.18
N ALA A 150 -13.37 7.19 -20.62
CA ALA A 150 -13.62 8.56 -20.18
C ALA A 150 -13.77 8.69 -18.65
N VAL A 151 -14.19 7.61 -17.98
CA VAL A 151 -14.33 7.59 -16.52
C VAL A 151 -12.97 7.64 -15.81
N LEU A 152 -11.88 7.18 -16.47
CA LEU A 152 -10.51 7.32 -15.97
C LEU A 152 -10.05 8.78 -15.96
N GLU A 153 -10.64 9.63 -16.80
CA GLU A 153 -10.35 11.06 -16.92
C GLU A 153 -11.31 11.94 -16.12
N CYS A 154 -12.23 11.31 -15.38
CA CYS A 154 -13.25 11.99 -14.61
C CYS A 154 -12.65 12.96 -13.57
N GLY A 155 -13.08 14.21 -13.60
CA GLY A 155 -12.78 15.21 -12.57
C GLY A 155 -13.51 14.91 -11.27
N VAL A 156 -13.04 15.44 -10.14
CA VAL A 156 -13.68 15.19 -8.84
C VAL A 156 -13.93 16.50 -8.11
N ILE A 157 -15.17 16.68 -7.63
CA ILE A 157 -15.57 17.83 -6.83
C ILE A 157 -15.43 17.49 -5.34
N LEU A 158 -14.63 18.28 -4.66
CA LEU A 158 -14.33 18.20 -3.23
C LEU A 158 -14.82 19.46 -2.50
N PRO A 159 -15.02 19.40 -1.17
CA PRO A 159 -15.23 20.60 -0.37
C PRO A 159 -14.03 21.56 -0.46
N SER A 160 -14.31 22.86 -0.64
CA SER A 160 -13.27 23.91 -0.59
C SER A 160 -12.88 24.23 0.83
N THR A 161 -11.58 24.36 1.06
CA THR A 161 -10.98 24.78 2.33
C THR A 161 -10.70 26.28 2.36
N TYR A 162 -10.83 26.97 1.22
CA TYR A 162 -10.58 28.40 1.07
C TYR A 162 -11.82 29.24 1.41
N PRO A 163 -11.63 30.44 1.97
CA PRO A 163 -12.73 31.39 2.13
C PRO A 163 -13.32 31.71 0.75
N ALA A 164 -14.65 31.82 0.65
CA ALA A 164 -15.39 32.05 -0.59
C ALA A 164 -14.98 33.37 -1.28
N SER A 165 -13.87 33.36 -2.02
CA SER A 165 -13.49 34.43 -2.94
C SER A 165 -14.06 34.12 -4.31
N ASN A 166 -15.29 34.60 -4.53
CA ASN A 166 -16.11 34.46 -5.74
C ASN A 166 -16.97 33.20 -5.78
N ASN A 167 -18.23 33.35 -6.21
CA ASN A 167 -19.26 32.31 -6.29
C ASN A 167 -19.01 31.29 -7.44
N GLY A 168 -17.76 30.85 -7.61
CA GLY A 168 -17.33 29.99 -8.70
C GLY A 168 -16.64 28.71 -8.20
N LEU A 169 -16.65 27.70 -9.07
CA LEU A 169 -15.89 26.46 -8.88
C LEU A 169 -14.42 26.72 -9.18
N GLU A 170 -13.55 26.57 -8.20
CA GLU A 170 -12.10 26.69 -8.42
C GLU A 170 -11.56 25.41 -9.06
N MET A 171 -10.72 25.57 -10.08
CA MET A 171 -10.18 24.48 -10.90
C MET A 171 -8.71 24.28 -10.59
N TYR A 172 -8.35 23.12 -10.05
CA TYR A 172 -6.95 22.76 -9.78
C TYR A 172 -6.58 21.46 -10.48
N GLN A 173 -5.36 21.36 -11.03
CA GLN A 173 -4.84 20.14 -11.66
C GLN A 173 -4.53 19.02 -10.65
N ASN A 174 -4.24 19.39 -9.41
CA ASN A 174 -3.98 18.47 -8.31
C ASN A 174 -4.52 19.09 -7.02
N LEU A 175 -4.59 18.29 -5.95
CA LEU A 175 -4.92 18.81 -4.62
C LEU A 175 -3.86 19.85 -4.22
N PRO A 176 -4.25 21.10 -3.87
CA PRO A 176 -3.31 22.13 -3.45
C PRO A 176 -2.46 21.68 -2.25
N GLU A 177 -1.19 22.07 -2.21
CA GLU A 177 -0.26 21.65 -1.14
C GLU A 177 -0.73 22.10 0.25
N ASP A 178 -1.32 23.29 0.33
CA ASP A 178 -1.87 23.88 1.55
C ASP A 178 -3.31 23.42 1.86
N TYR A 179 -3.92 22.54 1.04
CA TYR A 179 -5.28 22.06 1.24
C TYR A 179 -5.46 21.46 2.64
N VAL A 180 -4.52 20.61 3.07
CA VAL A 180 -4.57 19.93 4.38
C VAL A 180 -4.32 20.89 5.55
N ASP A 181 -3.41 21.85 5.36
CA ASP A 181 -3.09 22.84 6.39
C ASP A 181 -4.28 23.75 6.67
N ASN A 182 -5.01 24.14 5.61
CA ASN A 182 -6.23 24.93 5.73
C ASN A 182 -7.36 24.17 6.45
N ILE A 183 -7.49 22.84 6.27
CA ILE A 183 -8.49 22.01 6.99
C ILE A 183 -8.35 22.12 8.51
N SER A 184 -7.11 22.19 9.00
CA SER A 184 -6.84 22.22 10.45
C SER A 184 -7.43 23.44 11.14
N GLN A 185 -7.75 24.51 10.40
CA GLN A 185 -8.33 25.75 10.89
C GLN A 185 -9.87 25.72 10.95
N HIS A 186 -10.50 24.70 10.36
CA HIS A 186 -11.96 24.55 10.31
C HIS A 186 -12.52 23.71 11.46
N HIS A 187 -13.83 23.79 11.69
CA HIS A 187 -14.53 23.00 12.72
C HIS A 187 -14.42 21.48 12.49
N SER A 188 -14.42 20.69 13.57
CA SER A 188 -14.28 19.22 13.52
C SER A 188 -15.28 18.52 12.60
N SER A 189 -16.53 19.01 12.49
CA SER A 189 -17.54 18.44 11.59
C SER A 189 -17.16 18.61 10.11
N PHE A 190 -16.59 19.76 9.75
CA PHE A 190 -16.08 20.01 8.40
C PHE A 190 -14.86 19.13 8.12
N GLN A 191 -13.94 19.01 9.08
CA GLN A 191 -12.79 18.09 8.97
C GLN A 191 -13.25 16.65 8.71
N THR A 192 -14.31 16.18 9.39
CA THR A 192 -14.92 14.87 9.13
C THR A 192 -15.46 14.77 7.70
N ILE A 193 -16.18 15.78 7.19
CA ILE A 193 -16.69 15.79 5.80
C ILE A 193 -15.53 15.71 4.81
N VAL A 194 -14.45 16.47 5.01
CA VAL A 194 -13.29 16.43 4.11
C VAL A 194 -12.62 15.05 4.16
N CYS A 195 -12.40 14.49 5.36
CA CYS A 195 -11.88 13.13 5.50
C CYS A 195 -12.76 12.07 4.82
N THR A 196 -14.08 12.15 4.98
CA THR A 196 -15.02 11.26 4.29
C THR A 196 -14.92 11.41 2.77
N SER A 197 -14.82 12.65 2.29
CA SER A 197 -14.69 12.96 0.86
C SER A 197 -13.41 12.33 0.31
N LEU A 198 -12.26 12.59 0.93
CA LEU A 198 -10.97 12.03 0.54
C LEU A 198 -10.96 10.50 0.62
N PHE A 199 -11.60 9.90 1.63
CA PHE A 199 -11.74 8.45 1.75
C PHE A 199 -12.51 7.84 0.57
N LEU A 200 -13.63 8.45 0.17
CA LEU A 200 -14.39 8.01 -1.00
C LEU A 200 -13.58 8.16 -2.28
N VAL A 201 -12.85 9.26 -2.44
CA VAL A 201 -11.95 9.45 -3.60
C VAL A 201 -10.83 8.42 -3.60
N GLY A 202 -10.22 8.11 -2.47
CA GLY A 202 -9.19 7.07 -2.38
C GLY A 202 -9.70 5.71 -2.84
N ASN A 203 -10.90 5.31 -2.40
CA ASN A 203 -11.53 4.07 -2.86
C ASN A 203 -11.97 4.12 -4.32
N TRP A 204 -12.41 5.28 -4.81
CA TRP A 204 -12.72 5.51 -6.22
C TRP A 204 -11.47 5.33 -7.10
N LEU A 205 -10.35 5.97 -6.75
CA LEU A 205 -9.08 5.82 -7.47
C LEU A 205 -8.58 4.38 -7.44
N ARG A 206 -8.71 3.67 -6.31
CA ARG A 206 -8.34 2.24 -6.22
C ARG A 206 -9.13 1.40 -7.22
N GLU A 207 -10.44 1.62 -7.34
CA GLU A 207 -11.25 0.88 -8.32
C GLU A 207 -10.97 1.30 -9.76
N LEU A 208 -10.69 2.59 -10.04
CA LEU A 208 -10.22 3.04 -11.36
C LEU A 208 -8.92 2.35 -11.76
N ILE A 209 -7.92 2.35 -10.87
CA ILE A 209 -6.63 1.70 -11.12
C ILE A 209 -6.84 0.21 -11.35
N ASN A 210 -7.65 -0.47 -10.52
CA ASN A 210 -8.01 -1.88 -10.71
C ASN A 210 -8.69 -2.16 -12.05
N ALA A 211 -9.47 -1.20 -12.56
CA ALA A 211 -10.18 -1.34 -13.82
C ALA A 211 -9.23 -1.30 -15.01
N PHE A 212 -8.41 -0.26 -15.07
CA PHE A 212 -7.68 0.12 -16.27
C PHE A 212 -6.21 -0.33 -16.29
N CYS A 213 -5.61 -0.72 -15.16
CA CYS A 213 -4.19 -1.15 -15.12
C CYS A 213 -3.88 -2.45 -15.91
N SER A 214 -4.91 -3.20 -16.31
CA SER A 214 -4.76 -4.41 -17.13
C SER A 214 -5.05 -4.17 -18.61
N GLN A 215 -5.41 -2.94 -19.01
CA GLN A 215 -5.62 -2.60 -20.41
C GLN A 215 -4.27 -2.51 -21.14
N PRO A 216 -4.19 -2.95 -22.40
CA PRO A 216 -2.92 -2.99 -23.15
C PRO A 216 -2.46 -1.62 -23.67
N ASP A 217 -3.29 -0.59 -23.56
CA ASP A 217 -3.01 0.76 -24.06
C ASP A 217 -2.03 1.49 -23.12
N GLU A 218 -0.88 1.90 -23.67
CA GLU A 218 0.16 2.61 -22.93
C GLU A 218 -0.32 3.96 -22.38
N ASP A 219 -1.20 4.67 -23.09
CA ASP A 219 -1.76 5.94 -22.62
C ASP A 219 -2.68 5.72 -21.43
N LEU A 220 -3.51 4.65 -21.44
CA LEU A 220 -4.35 4.28 -20.31
C LEU A 220 -3.51 3.86 -19.10
N LEU A 221 -2.42 3.12 -19.32
CA LEU A 221 -1.51 2.72 -18.24
C LEU A 221 -0.81 3.93 -17.61
N ALA A 222 -0.40 4.90 -18.41
CA ALA A 222 0.24 6.11 -17.90
C ALA A 222 -0.77 7.00 -17.13
N LYS A 223 -2.02 7.06 -17.59
CA LYS A 223 -3.13 7.69 -16.83
C LYS A 223 -3.40 6.95 -15.52
N CYS A 224 -3.37 5.61 -15.49
CA CYS A 224 -3.49 4.84 -14.26
C CYS A 224 -2.36 5.15 -13.27
N LEU A 225 -1.13 5.28 -13.76
CA LEU A 225 0.01 5.63 -12.93
C LEU A 225 -0.13 7.04 -12.34
N LEU A 226 -0.66 7.98 -13.13
CA LEU A 226 -1.01 9.31 -12.61
C LEU A 226 -2.08 9.22 -11.50
N ARG A 227 -3.12 8.39 -11.69
CA ARG A 227 -4.14 8.14 -10.64
C ARG A 227 -3.54 7.51 -9.39
N LEU A 228 -2.53 6.65 -9.53
CA LEU A 228 -1.80 6.08 -8.40
C LEU A 228 -1.01 7.16 -7.63
N ASN A 229 -0.32 8.06 -8.33
CA ASN A 229 0.36 9.20 -7.72
C ASN A 229 -0.63 10.08 -6.92
N GLN A 230 -1.82 10.29 -7.46
CA GLN A 230 -2.88 11.02 -6.77
C GLN A 230 -3.42 10.27 -5.56
N LEU A 231 -3.60 8.95 -5.67
CA LEU A 231 -4.04 8.09 -4.56
C LEU A 231 -3.08 8.21 -3.37
N ALA A 232 -1.77 8.20 -3.62
CA ALA A 232 -0.77 8.34 -2.57
C ALA A 232 -0.89 9.70 -1.84
N LYS A 233 -1.05 10.79 -2.58
CA LYS A 233 -1.28 12.13 -2.01
C LYS A 233 -2.56 12.20 -1.18
N ILE A 234 -3.64 11.57 -1.63
CA ILE A 234 -4.91 11.51 -0.91
C ILE A 234 -4.77 10.70 0.39
N GLU A 235 -4.13 9.52 0.35
CA GLU A 235 -3.93 8.70 1.55
C GLU A 235 -3.01 9.37 2.59
N ASN A 236 -2.00 10.12 2.14
CA ASN A 236 -1.16 10.95 3.01
C ASN A 236 -1.95 12.11 3.62
N SER A 237 -2.85 12.73 2.85
CA SER A 237 -3.75 13.78 3.34
C SER A 237 -4.70 13.26 4.41
N ILE A 238 -5.32 12.08 4.19
CA ILE A 238 -6.18 11.43 5.20
C ILE A 238 -5.37 11.09 6.45
N SER A 239 -4.17 10.50 6.30
CA SER A 239 -3.30 10.15 7.44
C SER A 239 -2.96 11.40 8.27
N SER A 240 -2.66 12.51 7.61
CA SER A 240 -2.34 13.78 8.26
C SER A 240 -3.51 14.35 9.06
N ILE A 241 -4.73 14.33 8.50
CA ILE A 241 -5.92 14.83 9.20
C ILE A 241 -6.34 13.88 10.35
N THR A 242 -6.34 12.57 10.10
CA THR A 242 -6.76 11.54 11.08
C THR A 242 -5.76 11.35 12.23
N SER A 243 -4.55 11.92 12.14
CA SER A 243 -3.67 12.07 13.30
C SER A 243 -4.24 13.01 14.37
N LYS A 244 -5.14 13.93 13.99
CA LYS A 244 -5.73 14.97 14.85
C LYS A 244 -7.19 14.70 15.22
N ILE A 245 -7.91 13.92 14.42
CA ILE A 245 -9.34 13.60 14.64
C ILE A 245 -9.59 12.10 14.71
N GLN A 246 -10.62 11.71 15.46
CA GLN A 246 -11.15 10.35 15.38
C GLN A 246 -12.02 10.21 14.13
N PHE A 247 -11.65 9.31 13.23
CA PHE A 247 -12.36 9.06 11.98
C PHE A 247 -12.60 7.57 11.77
N ASP A 248 -13.87 7.19 11.68
CA ASP A 248 -14.31 5.82 11.38
C ASP A 248 -15.30 5.83 10.19
N PRO A 249 -14.89 5.37 9.00
CA PRO A 249 -15.76 5.25 7.84
C PRO A 249 -17.01 4.39 8.06
N GLN A 250 -16.95 3.41 8.97
CA GLN A 250 -18.08 2.53 9.26
C GLN A 250 -19.17 3.27 10.05
N GLU A 251 -18.80 4.10 11.03
CA GLU A 251 -19.75 4.92 11.79
C GLU A 251 -20.48 5.94 10.90
N LEU A 252 -19.82 6.36 9.81
CA LEU A 252 -20.36 7.30 8.82
C LEU A 252 -21.18 6.62 7.72
N GLY A 253 -21.28 5.29 7.73
CA GLY A 253 -22.04 4.50 6.75
C GLY A 253 -21.50 4.55 5.32
N VAL A 254 -20.24 4.97 5.13
CA VAL A 254 -19.60 5.07 3.81
C VAL A 254 -18.71 3.87 3.49
N ALA A 255 -18.40 3.04 4.48
CA ALA A 255 -17.72 1.78 4.26
C ALA A 255 -18.69 0.69 3.80
N THR A 256 -18.26 -0.13 2.85
CA THR A 256 -18.92 -1.41 2.54
C THR A 256 -18.84 -2.33 3.77
N PRO A 257 -19.94 -3.00 4.17
CA PRO A 257 -19.92 -3.98 5.26
C PRO A 257 -19.02 -5.19 5.00
N ILE A 258 -18.59 -5.37 3.75
CA ILE A 258 -17.60 -6.39 3.35
C ILE A 258 -16.19 -5.87 3.62
N GLY A 259 -15.93 -5.44 4.85
CA GLY A 259 -14.56 -5.42 5.33
C GLY A 259 -14.10 -6.87 5.42
N ASN A 260 -13.00 -7.21 4.75
CA ASN A 260 -12.27 -8.44 5.04
C ASN A 260 -11.96 -8.48 6.55
N ILE A 261 -12.81 -9.15 7.33
CA ILE A 261 -12.54 -9.58 8.72
C ILE A 261 -11.43 -10.68 8.70
N SER A 262 -10.81 -10.94 7.55
CA SER A 262 -9.55 -11.67 7.41
C SER A 262 -8.33 -10.74 7.38
N SER A 263 -8.32 -9.68 8.18
CA SER A 263 -7.08 -9.28 8.83
C SER A 263 -7.24 -9.66 10.30
N LYS A 264 -6.68 -10.82 10.68
CA LYS A 264 -6.35 -11.04 12.07
C LYS A 264 -5.51 -9.84 12.47
N SER A 265 -6.08 -8.99 13.31
CA SER A 265 -5.38 -7.92 13.95
C SER A 265 -4.16 -8.54 14.62
N ILE A 266 -2.95 -8.21 14.16
CA ILE A 266 -1.74 -8.36 14.95
C ILE A 266 -1.88 -7.30 16.05
N ILE A 267 -2.71 -7.62 17.04
CA ILE A 267 -2.78 -6.89 18.30
C ILE A 267 -1.50 -7.27 19.03
N SER A 268 -0.77 -6.25 19.43
CA SER A 268 0.24 -6.28 20.48
C SER A 268 -0.27 -7.13 21.66
N PHE A 269 0.35 -8.27 21.91
CA PHE A 269 0.04 -9.07 23.08
C PHE A 269 1.28 -9.28 23.95
N GLN A 270 1.25 -8.64 25.12
CA GLN A 270 1.64 -9.32 26.35
C GLN A 270 0.37 -9.88 27.02
N ASP A 271 0.54 -11.10 27.54
CA ASP A 271 -0.14 -11.75 28.67
C ASP A 271 -1.44 -12.55 28.47
N SER A 272 -1.20 -13.86 28.27
CA SER A 272 -1.67 -15.02 29.06
C SER A 272 -3.16 -15.29 29.35
N TYR A 273 -3.62 -16.43 28.83
CA TYR A 273 -4.54 -17.45 29.36
C TYR A 273 -5.77 -17.04 30.20
N LYS A 274 -6.98 -17.34 29.68
CA LYS A 274 -7.94 -18.30 30.28
C LYS A 274 -9.18 -18.53 29.40
N SER A 275 -9.65 -19.78 29.43
CA SER A 275 -10.81 -20.30 28.69
C SER A 275 -12.13 -20.02 29.44
N SER A 276 -13.25 -19.91 28.72
CA SER A 276 -14.51 -20.62 29.02
C SER A 276 -15.64 -20.28 28.03
N ASN A 277 -16.43 -21.31 27.74
CA ASN A 277 -17.69 -21.34 26.99
C ASN A 277 -18.74 -20.34 27.53
N GLU A 278 -19.64 -19.87 26.66
CA GLU A 278 -21.10 -20.08 26.82
C GLU A 278 -21.94 -19.47 25.67
N ASN A 279 -22.95 -20.24 25.26
CA ASN A 279 -23.99 -19.94 24.25
C ASN A 279 -25.02 -18.94 24.79
N TYR A 280 -25.51 -17.96 24.01
CA TYR A 280 -26.88 -17.44 24.17
C TYR A 280 -27.51 -16.92 22.87
N GLN A 281 -28.66 -17.51 22.53
CA GLN A 281 -29.68 -17.03 21.59
C GLN A 281 -30.40 -15.80 22.16
N VAL A 282 -30.80 -14.82 21.32
CA VAL A 282 -31.73 -13.75 21.72
C VAL A 282 -32.84 -13.56 20.68
N SER A 283 -34.07 -13.59 21.20
CA SER A 283 -35.36 -13.42 20.53
C SER A 283 -35.67 -11.94 20.20
N ILE A 284 -36.39 -11.78 19.09
CA ILE A 284 -37.02 -10.57 18.57
C ILE A 284 -38.24 -10.19 19.44
N ASN A 285 -38.38 -8.92 19.80
CA ASN A 285 -39.63 -8.14 19.76
C ASN A 285 -39.40 -6.69 20.23
N ASP A 286 -40.24 -5.79 19.70
CA ASP A 286 -40.50 -4.39 20.08
C ASP A 286 -39.86 -3.29 19.20
N ILE A 287 -40.51 -3.07 18.05
CA ILE A 287 -40.55 -1.79 17.33
C ILE A 287 -42.01 -1.34 17.32
N GLN A 288 -42.33 -0.20 17.95
CA GLN A 288 -43.48 0.64 17.56
C GLN A 288 -43.44 2.03 18.22
N ALA A 289 -43.87 3.03 17.42
CA ALA A 289 -44.14 4.44 17.73
C ALA A 289 -42.89 5.36 17.81
N GLU A 290 -42.79 6.53 17.18
CA GLU A 290 -43.78 7.55 16.79
C GLU A 290 -43.35 8.39 15.57
N LYS A 291 -44.35 8.99 14.90
CA LYS A 291 -44.24 10.07 13.91
C LYS A 291 -44.48 11.42 14.60
N SER A 292 -43.66 12.44 14.29
CA SER A 292 -44.08 13.81 13.88
C SER A 292 -43.00 14.86 14.16
N ILE A 293 -42.74 15.73 13.17
CA ILE A 293 -42.60 17.20 13.22
C ILE A 293 -41.84 17.68 11.96
N THR A 294 -42.42 18.67 11.28
CA THR A 294 -41.95 19.33 10.06
C THR A 294 -41.37 20.73 10.34
N ASN A 295 -40.48 21.16 9.42
CA ASN A 295 -40.05 22.51 9.04
C ASN A 295 -38.86 23.20 9.77
N GLY A 296 -37.84 23.55 8.96
CA GLY A 296 -37.05 24.77 9.09
C GLY A 296 -35.61 24.62 9.61
N SER A 297 -34.65 24.62 8.68
CA SER A 297 -33.23 25.03 8.83
C SER A 297 -32.57 24.83 10.20
N ASN A 298 -31.80 23.74 10.36
CA ASN A 298 -30.68 23.68 11.30
C ASN A 298 -29.71 22.55 10.91
N LEU A 299 -28.53 22.95 10.43
CA LEU A 299 -27.41 22.10 10.00
C LEU A 299 -26.77 21.34 11.18
N ASP A 300 -27.11 21.67 12.42
CA ASP A 300 -26.55 21.03 13.62
C ASP A 300 -27.20 19.70 14.01
N GLN A 301 -28.39 19.36 13.47
CA GLN A 301 -29.15 18.20 13.96
C GLN A 301 -28.87 16.86 13.27
N ILE A 302 -28.11 16.84 12.16
CA ILE A 302 -27.73 15.58 11.50
C ILE A 302 -26.56 14.90 12.23
N ILE A 303 -25.74 15.67 12.97
CA ILE A 303 -24.58 15.15 13.72
C ILE A 303 -24.85 15.08 15.24
N SER A 304 -25.93 15.70 15.75
CA SER A 304 -26.24 15.73 17.19
C SER A 304 -27.47 14.89 17.61
N LYS A 305 -27.47 13.57 17.37
CA LYS A 305 -28.33 12.66 18.13
C LYS A 305 -27.56 11.37 18.48
N PRO A 306 -27.18 11.14 19.76
CA PRO A 306 -26.70 9.83 20.17
C PRO A 306 -27.89 8.88 20.11
N ASN A 307 -27.90 7.96 19.14
CA ASN A 307 -28.77 6.80 19.21
C ASN A 307 -28.50 6.10 20.54
N LYS A 308 -29.57 5.81 21.30
CA LYS A 308 -29.54 5.18 22.62
C LYS A 308 -28.44 4.12 22.70
N SER A 309 -27.48 4.35 23.60
CA SER A 309 -26.39 3.44 23.89
C SER A 309 -26.90 2.02 24.11
N ARG A 310 -26.69 1.13 23.14
CA ARG A 310 -26.62 -0.31 23.43
C ARG A 310 -25.43 -0.47 24.35
N LYS A 311 -25.69 -0.98 25.56
CA LYS A 311 -24.71 -1.24 26.62
C LYS A 311 -23.47 -1.92 26.01
N ARG A 312 -22.34 -1.21 26.02
CA ARG A 312 -21.02 -1.77 25.76
C ARG A 312 -20.78 -2.91 26.75
N VAL A 313 -20.48 -4.11 26.23
CA VAL A 313 -19.63 -5.06 26.97
C VAL A 313 -18.24 -4.45 26.88
N SER A 314 -17.81 -3.83 27.98
CA SER A 314 -16.47 -3.27 28.14
C SER A 314 -15.45 -4.40 28.24
N GLY A 315 -14.94 -4.86 27.09
CA GLY A 315 -13.63 -5.49 26.98
C GLY A 315 -12.63 -4.41 26.56
N GLY A 316 -11.78 -3.98 27.49
CA GLY A 316 -10.86 -2.87 27.31
C GLY A 316 -9.73 -3.17 26.32
N GLY A 317 -9.37 -2.13 25.57
CA GLY A 317 -8.24 -2.09 24.66
C GLY A 317 -8.21 -0.75 23.95
N SER A 318 -7.68 0.29 24.63
CA SER A 318 -7.37 1.57 24.00
C SER A 318 -6.21 1.38 23.02
N SER A 319 -6.48 0.87 21.82
CA SER A 319 -5.57 1.03 20.70
C SER A 319 -5.73 2.46 20.18
N SER A 320 -4.66 3.24 20.28
CA SER A 320 -4.54 4.60 19.73
C SER A 320 -5.16 4.66 18.32
N GLY A 321 -6.14 5.56 18.13
CA GLY A 321 -7.06 5.62 16.97
C GLY A 321 -6.45 6.05 15.63
N SER A 322 -5.14 5.99 15.48
CA SER A 322 -4.44 6.38 14.24
C SER A 322 -4.57 5.27 13.20
N ASN A 323 -5.35 5.51 12.13
CA ASN A 323 -5.46 4.68 10.91
C ASN A 323 -6.50 3.53 10.88
N ILE A 324 -7.57 3.58 11.67
CA ILE A 324 -8.70 2.62 11.57
C ILE A 324 -9.25 2.56 10.13
N TRP A 325 -9.33 3.71 9.46
CA TRP A 325 -9.82 3.85 8.09
C TRP A 325 -9.07 3.00 7.06
N LYS A 326 -7.79 2.68 7.28
CA LYS A 326 -6.97 1.87 6.34
C LYS A 326 -7.55 0.46 6.13
N ARG A 327 -8.31 -0.06 7.10
CA ARG A 327 -8.98 -1.37 7.04
C ARG A 327 -10.19 -1.41 6.11
N TYR A 328 -10.75 -0.23 5.78
CA TYR A 328 -11.90 -0.09 4.89
C TYR A 328 -11.50 0.38 3.48
N ARG A 329 -10.19 0.38 3.17
CA ARG A 329 -9.70 0.62 1.81
C ARG A 329 -10.07 -0.57 0.93
N ARG A 330 -10.42 -0.30 -0.32
CA ARG A 330 -10.61 -1.34 -1.33
C ARG A 330 -9.24 -1.91 -1.74
N GLU A 331 -9.20 -3.20 -2.02
CA GLU A 331 -7.95 -3.90 -2.31
C GLU A 331 -7.47 -3.60 -3.73
N LEU A 332 -6.16 -3.47 -3.92
CA LEU A 332 -5.58 -3.36 -5.26
C LEU A 332 -5.41 -4.76 -5.87
N ASN A 333 -5.70 -4.87 -7.16
CA ASN A 333 -5.54 -6.09 -7.93
C ASN A 333 -4.06 -6.41 -8.17
N THR A 334 -3.75 -7.69 -8.39
CA THR A 334 -2.36 -8.16 -8.61
C THR A 334 -1.67 -7.50 -9.80
N SER A 335 -2.44 -7.08 -10.83
CA SER A 335 -1.93 -6.37 -12.00
C SER A 335 -1.32 -5.01 -11.67
N VAL A 336 -1.76 -4.35 -10.59
CA VAL A 336 -1.27 -3.04 -10.17
C VAL A 336 0.20 -3.10 -9.77
N TYR A 337 0.66 -4.23 -9.21
CA TYR A 337 2.07 -4.42 -8.86
C TYR A 337 2.99 -4.43 -10.08
N GLY A 338 2.46 -4.60 -11.30
CA GLY A 338 3.22 -4.44 -12.54
C GLY A 338 3.82 -3.04 -12.72
N PHE A 339 3.27 -2.00 -12.06
CA PHE A 339 3.89 -0.67 -12.07
C PHE A 339 5.28 -0.63 -11.42
N ILE A 340 5.62 -1.57 -10.54
CA ILE A 340 6.98 -1.67 -9.97
C ILE A 340 8.01 -1.98 -11.07
N SER A 341 7.64 -2.76 -12.08
CA SER A 341 8.57 -3.13 -13.16
C SER A 341 8.52 -2.18 -14.36
N SER A 342 7.37 -1.54 -14.61
CA SER A 342 7.18 -0.68 -15.78
C SER A 342 7.44 0.81 -15.55
N SER A 343 7.55 1.27 -14.29
CA SER A 343 7.71 2.68 -13.97
C SER A 343 9.13 3.09 -13.58
N SER A 344 9.43 4.38 -13.74
CA SER A 344 10.66 5.03 -13.29
C SER A 344 10.36 5.98 -12.14
N LEU A 345 11.25 6.07 -11.15
CA LEU A 345 11.05 6.92 -9.98
C LEU A 345 11.23 8.40 -10.35
N GLN A 346 10.23 9.22 -10.04
CA GLN A 346 10.25 10.65 -10.28
C GLN A 346 11.01 11.40 -9.17
N PRO A 347 12.02 12.22 -9.49
CA PRO A 347 12.67 13.12 -8.52
C PRO A 347 11.71 14.17 -7.96
N ASP A 348 11.81 14.48 -6.67
CA ASP A 348 10.92 15.43 -5.98
C ASP A 348 10.91 16.84 -6.62
N PHE A 349 12.02 17.27 -7.21
CA PHE A 349 12.16 18.58 -7.85
C PHE A 349 11.61 18.66 -9.29
N SER A 350 11.17 17.53 -9.87
CA SER A 350 10.66 17.50 -11.24
C SER A 350 9.16 17.83 -11.30
N GLN A 351 8.76 18.99 -10.80
CA GLN A 351 7.42 19.51 -11.07
C GLN A 351 7.41 20.21 -12.43
N ASN A 352 6.55 19.73 -13.32
CA ASN A 352 6.09 20.41 -14.55
C ASN A 352 7.05 20.46 -15.75
N SER A 353 7.31 19.31 -16.39
CA SER A 353 7.42 19.31 -17.85
C SER A 353 6.08 18.85 -18.43
N ASN A 354 5.49 19.64 -19.34
CA ASN A 354 4.33 19.29 -20.18
C ASN A 354 4.66 18.16 -21.17
N GLU A 355 5.49 17.21 -20.77
CA GLU A 355 5.86 16.06 -21.57
C GLU A 355 4.75 15.02 -21.47
N SER A 356 4.51 14.36 -22.61
CA SER A 356 3.63 13.21 -22.78
C SER A 356 3.60 12.28 -21.56
N PRO A 357 2.49 11.60 -21.27
CA PRO A 357 2.29 10.83 -20.05
C PRO A 357 3.39 9.78 -19.89
N SER A 358 4.45 10.14 -19.19
CA SER A 358 5.61 9.29 -18.97
C SER A 358 5.31 8.33 -17.83
N MET A 359 5.79 7.09 -17.92
CA MET A 359 5.70 6.09 -16.84
C MET A 359 6.58 6.48 -15.65
N LYS A 360 6.16 7.53 -14.91
CA LYS A 360 6.83 8.09 -13.75
C LYS A 360 5.99 7.88 -12.48
N ILE A 361 6.57 7.18 -11.50
CA ILE A 361 5.98 6.95 -10.19
C ILE A 361 6.59 7.92 -9.17
N SER A 362 5.75 8.55 -8.35
CA SER A 362 6.21 9.36 -7.22
C SER A 362 6.74 8.47 -6.08
N ALA A 363 7.62 9.01 -5.23
CA ALA A 363 8.15 8.27 -4.09
C ALA A 363 7.03 7.79 -3.15
N GLU A 364 6.02 8.62 -2.91
CA GLU A 364 4.88 8.26 -2.05
C GLU A 364 4.02 7.15 -2.67
N ALA A 365 3.82 7.17 -3.99
CA ALA A 365 3.10 6.10 -4.68
C ALA A 365 3.87 4.79 -4.69
N LEU A 366 5.19 4.84 -4.83
CA LEU A 366 6.04 3.66 -4.72
C LEU A 366 5.95 3.07 -3.31
N VAL A 367 6.07 3.89 -2.26
CA VAL A 367 5.88 3.43 -0.87
C VAL A 367 4.51 2.80 -0.66
N LEU A 368 3.44 3.39 -1.22
CA LEU A 368 2.09 2.84 -1.13
C LEU A 368 2.02 1.45 -1.76
N ILE A 369 2.47 1.28 -3.00
CA ILE A 369 2.42 -0.02 -3.68
C ILE A 369 3.33 -1.04 -3.00
N LEU A 370 4.54 -0.66 -2.59
CA LEU A 370 5.47 -1.59 -1.93
C LEU A 370 4.91 -2.12 -0.61
N ASN A 371 4.25 -1.28 0.19
CA ASN A 371 3.58 -1.70 1.41
C ASN A 371 2.41 -2.66 1.12
N GLU A 372 1.59 -2.38 0.10
CA GLU A 372 0.50 -3.27 -0.31
C GLU A 372 1.04 -4.61 -0.84
N LEU A 373 2.10 -4.59 -1.64
CA LEU A 373 2.77 -5.80 -2.13
C LEU A 373 3.33 -6.63 -0.99
N TYR A 374 3.96 -5.98 0.00
CA TYR A 374 4.50 -6.66 1.17
C TYR A 374 3.39 -7.40 1.94
N LEU A 375 2.26 -6.74 2.20
CA LEU A 375 1.11 -7.37 2.84
C LEU A 375 0.50 -8.47 1.97
N PHE A 376 0.43 -8.26 0.66
CA PHE A 376 -0.09 -9.24 -0.29
C PHE A 376 0.77 -10.52 -0.33
N ALA A 377 2.10 -10.36 -0.41
CA ALA A 377 3.04 -11.47 -0.48
C ALA A 377 3.01 -12.37 0.77
N HIS A 378 2.75 -11.78 1.94
CA HIS A 378 2.63 -12.50 3.23
C HIS A 378 1.21 -13.02 3.50
N SER A 379 0.25 -12.75 2.62
CA SER A 379 -1.12 -13.24 2.74
C SER A 379 -1.30 -14.59 2.04
N ASP A 380 -2.29 -15.38 2.46
CA ASP A 380 -2.67 -16.63 1.79
C ASP A 380 -3.14 -16.41 0.34
N LYS A 381 -3.35 -15.15 -0.08
CA LYS A 381 -3.87 -14.81 -1.40
C LYS A 381 -2.90 -15.17 -2.51
N LEU A 382 -1.59 -15.05 -2.29
CA LEU A 382 -0.58 -15.39 -3.29
C LEU A 382 -0.67 -16.87 -3.68
N GLY A 383 -0.90 -17.75 -2.71
CA GLY A 383 -1.13 -19.18 -2.95
C GLY A 383 -2.49 -19.50 -3.58
N SER A 384 -3.46 -18.59 -3.47
CA SER A 384 -4.81 -18.74 -4.04
C SER A 384 -4.93 -18.21 -5.48
N ILE A 385 -3.90 -17.53 -5.99
CA ILE A 385 -3.91 -17.07 -7.38
C ILE A 385 -4.00 -18.29 -8.29
N SER A 386 -5.01 -18.31 -9.16
CA SER A 386 -5.16 -19.30 -10.23
C SER A 386 -4.11 -19.11 -11.34
N MET A 387 -2.84 -18.96 -10.98
CA MET A 387 -1.71 -18.87 -11.88
C MET A 387 -0.90 -20.16 -11.80
N ASP A 388 -0.47 -20.69 -12.95
CA ASP A 388 0.51 -21.76 -12.99
C ASP A 388 1.82 -21.30 -12.34
N SER A 389 2.55 -22.22 -11.71
CA SER A 389 3.83 -21.95 -11.03
C SER A 389 4.84 -21.21 -11.92
N GLU A 390 4.82 -21.48 -13.23
CA GLU A 390 5.65 -20.78 -14.21
C GLU A 390 5.29 -19.30 -14.34
N LYS A 391 4.00 -18.96 -14.40
CA LYS A 391 3.52 -17.57 -14.47
C LYS A 391 3.86 -16.79 -13.19
N ILE A 392 3.75 -17.44 -12.03
CA ILE A 392 4.15 -16.84 -10.75
C ILE A 392 5.65 -16.54 -10.76
N ASN A 393 6.47 -17.46 -11.26
CA ASN A 393 7.92 -17.24 -11.36
C ASN A 393 8.27 -16.09 -12.32
N THR A 394 7.59 -15.98 -13.47
CA THR A 394 7.77 -14.84 -14.38
C THR A 394 7.37 -13.53 -13.70
N TRP A 395 6.22 -13.51 -13.01
CA TRP A 395 5.75 -12.35 -12.27
C TRP A 395 6.72 -11.92 -11.16
N ILE A 396 7.26 -12.86 -10.38
CA ILE A 396 8.29 -12.56 -9.36
C ILE A 396 9.57 -12.04 -10.03
N SER A 397 9.98 -12.62 -11.16
CA SER A 397 11.16 -12.15 -11.89
C SER A 397 11.01 -10.70 -12.33
N ASP A 398 9.86 -10.34 -12.91
CA ASP A 398 9.57 -8.98 -13.34
C ASP A 398 9.55 -8.00 -12.16
N LEU A 399 8.93 -8.41 -11.04
CA LEU A 399 8.95 -7.62 -9.80
C LEU A 399 10.38 -7.41 -9.28
N VAL A 400 11.20 -8.46 -9.22
CA VAL A 400 12.58 -8.35 -8.76
C VAL A 400 13.38 -7.38 -9.64
N ILE A 401 13.19 -7.42 -10.96
CA ILE A 401 13.84 -6.47 -11.89
C ILE A 401 13.42 -5.04 -11.56
N GLY A 402 12.12 -4.79 -11.35
CA GLY A 402 11.60 -3.48 -10.97
C GLY A 402 12.09 -2.99 -9.60
N LEU A 403 12.06 -3.86 -8.59
CA LEU A 403 12.58 -3.60 -7.25
C LEU A 403 14.07 -3.23 -7.30
N MET A 404 14.87 -3.93 -8.10
CA MET A 404 16.28 -3.63 -8.28
C MET A 404 16.51 -2.29 -9.00
N SER A 405 15.68 -1.96 -9.98
CA SER A 405 15.71 -0.66 -10.68
C SER A 405 15.44 0.49 -9.70
N HIS A 406 14.39 0.38 -8.89
CA HIS A 406 14.08 1.38 -7.88
C HIS A 406 15.12 1.46 -6.76
N LEU A 407 15.64 0.32 -6.28
CA LEU A 407 16.72 0.31 -5.28
C LEU A 407 17.95 1.06 -5.82
N LYS A 408 18.36 0.76 -7.06
CA LYS A 408 19.48 1.40 -7.73
C LYS A 408 19.29 2.92 -7.85
N ALA A 409 18.09 3.36 -8.22
CA ALA A 409 17.74 4.78 -8.33
C ALA A 409 17.82 5.49 -6.97
N VAL A 410 17.23 4.92 -5.93
CA VAL A 410 17.13 5.54 -4.60
C VAL A 410 18.49 5.63 -3.89
N ILE A 411 19.36 4.65 -4.08
CA ILE A 411 20.72 4.69 -3.50
C ILE A 411 21.67 5.59 -4.30
N GLY A 412 21.30 6.02 -5.51
CA GLY A 412 22.11 6.91 -6.35
C GLY A 412 23.25 6.21 -7.12
N PHE A 413 23.13 4.90 -7.39
CA PHE A 413 24.22 4.11 -7.99
C PHE A 413 24.55 4.51 -9.45
N GLU A 414 23.64 5.19 -10.17
CA GLU A 414 23.86 5.64 -11.55
C GLU A 414 24.44 7.06 -11.69
N ASN A 415 24.37 7.88 -10.63
CA ASN A 415 24.64 9.33 -10.72
C ASN A 415 26.08 9.71 -10.34
N ALA A 416 27.05 8.81 -10.51
CA ALA A 416 28.44 9.06 -10.11
C ALA A 416 29.10 10.26 -10.84
N ASP A 417 28.55 10.69 -11.98
CA ASP A 417 29.08 11.78 -12.81
C ASP A 417 28.36 13.13 -12.64
N GLU A 418 27.24 13.22 -11.91
CA GLU A 418 26.50 14.46 -11.70
C GLU A 418 26.50 14.87 -10.22
N SER A 419 26.95 16.09 -9.94
CA SER A 419 27.09 16.69 -8.61
C SER A 419 25.78 16.90 -7.83
N ASP A 420 24.65 16.48 -8.40
CA ASP A 420 23.32 16.73 -7.86
C ASP A 420 22.85 15.44 -7.18
N ILE A 421 22.99 15.40 -5.85
CA ILE A 421 22.40 14.36 -5.02
C ILE A 421 20.88 14.46 -5.18
N ILE A 422 20.30 13.55 -5.97
CA ILE A 422 18.86 13.44 -6.09
C ILE A 422 18.33 12.90 -4.77
N GLU A 423 17.69 13.78 -4.01
CA GLU A 423 17.01 13.41 -2.78
C GLU A 423 15.58 12.95 -3.11
N TYR A 424 15.17 11.86 -2.47
CA TYR A 424 13.83 11.32 -2.57
C TYR A 424 13.21 11.29 -1.17
N THR A 425 12.01 11.84 -1.03
CA THR A 425 11.18 11.66 0.16
C THR A 425 11.00 10.17 0.46
N ASN A 426 11.04 9.80 1.75
CA ASN A 426 10.89 8.41 2.21
C ASN A 426 11.93 7.41 1.65
N LYS A 427 13.10 7.88 1.18
CA LYS A 427 14.21 7.02 0.70
C LYS A 427 14.48 5.82 1.60
N ASP A 428 14.62 6.04 2.91
CA ASP A 428 14.91 4.96 3.85
C ASP A 428 13.80 3.94 3.98
N GLU A 429 12.53 4.35 3.85
CA GLU A 429 11.39 3.44 3.89
C GLU A 429 11.32 2.60 2.61
N ILE A 430 11.58 3.21 1.45
CA ILE A 430 11.62 2.51 0.15
C ILE A 430 12.70 1.43 0.18
N ILE A 431 13.93 1.79 0.57
CA ILE A 431 15.06 0.85 0.67
C ILE A 431 14.69 -0.32 1.58
N LYS A 432 14.16 -0.01 2.77
CA LYS A 432 13.74 -1.02 3.74
C LYS A 432 12.74 -2.01 3.15
N ILE A 433 11.63 -1.53 2.56
CA ILE A 433 10.59 -2.42 2.05
C ILE A 433 11.08 -3.24 0.86
N ILE A 434 11.89 -2.65 -0.03
CA ILE A 434 12.49 -3.39 -1.16
C ILE A 434 13.37 -4.53 -0.66
N LEU A 435 14.29 -4.27 0.29
CA LEU A 435 15.15 -5.32 0.84
C LEU A 435 14.34 -6.39 1.55
N GLN A 436 13.29 -6.01 2.28
CA GLN A 436 12.36 -6.95 2.91
C GLN A 436 11.67 -7.85 1.89
N LEU A 437 11.12 -7.29 0.82
CA LEU A 437 10.49 -8.04 -0.26
C LEU A 437 11.47 -9.00 -0.97
N LEU A 438 12.69 -8.54 -1.25
CA LEU A 438 13.71 -9.38 -1.89
C LEU A 438 14.11 -10.58 -1.02
N MET A 439 14.32 -10.37 0.28
CA MET A 439 14.57 -11.44 1.24
C MET A 439 13.44 -12.46 1.26
N SER A 440 12.23 -11.93 1.42
CA SER A 440 10.98 -12.65 1.41
C SER A 440 10.81 -13.55 0.17
N PHE A 441 11.08 -13.03 -1.04
CA PHE A 441 11.01 -13.83 -2.27
C PHE A 441 12.11 -14.89 -2.40
N ILE A 442 13.29 -14.68 -1.78
CA ILE A 442 14.32 -15.73 -1.67
C ILE A 442 13.88 -16.87 -0.75
N GLY A 443 12.97 -16.59 0.20
CA GLY A 443 12.44 -17.56 1.16
C GLY A 443 13.07 -17.45 2.55
N SER A 444 13.67 -16.29 2.84
CA SER A 444 14.17 -15.87 4.15
C SER A 444 13.37 -14.67 4.63
N ASP A 445 13.25 -14.47 5.94
CA ASP A 445 12.56 -13.30 6.50
C ASP A 445 13.43 -12.67 7.59
N PHE A 446 13.50 -11.34 7.60
CA PHE A 446 14.16 -10.59 8.68
C PHE A 446 13.43 -10.73 10.03
N SER A 447 12.14 -11.10 9.98
CA SER A 447 11.26 -11.20 11.15
C SER A 447 10.79 -12.64 11.32
N SER A 448 11.15 -13.26 12.45
CA SER A 448 10.69 -14.59 12.84
C SER A 448 9.18 -14.70 13.12
N HIS A 449 8.44 -13.59 13.03
CA HIS A 449 7.04 -13.50 13.48
C HIS A 449 6.02 -13.47 12.34
N LEU A 450 6.45 -13.35 11.08
CA LEU A 450 5.54 -13.37 9.94
C LEU A 450 5.41 -14.79 9.38
N THR A 451 4.23 -15.09 8.86
CA THR A 451 3.99 -16.33 8.14
C THR A 451 4.86 -16.34 6.89
N LYS A 452 5.68 -17.39 6.75
CA LYS A 452 6.52 -17.60 5.58
C LYS A 452 5.67 -17.45 4.31
N ILE A 453 6.20 -16.71 3.34
CA ILE A 453 5.50 -16.46 2.07
C ILE A 453 5.12 -17.77 1.39
N SER A 454 3.93 -17.78 0.80
CA SER A 454 3.33 -18.97 0.18
C SER A 454 4.17 -19.52 -0.99
N HIS A 455 4.89 -18.64 -1.70
CA HIS A 455 5.73 -18.98 -2.84
C HIS A 455 7.06 -18.22 -2.82
N SER A 456 8.15 -18.92 -2.51
CA SER A 456 9.52 -18.39 -2.56
C SER A 456 10.37 -19.17 -3.55
N ASN A 457 11.18 -18.49 -4.36
CA ASN A 457 12.04 -19.13 -5.35
C ASN A 457 13.36 -18.38 -5.51
N SER A 458 14.36 -18.80 -4.73
CA SER A 458 15.69 -18.18 -4.72
C SER A 458 16.33 -18.14 -6.11
N LYS A 459 16.19 -19.20 -6.92
CA LYS A 459 16.75 -19.22 -8.28
C LYS A 459 16.16 -18.12 -9.17
N VAL A 460 14.85 -17.87 -9.07
CA VAL A 460 14.17 -16.82 -9.85
C VAL A 460 14.63 -15.44 -9.39
N VAL A 461 14.74 -15.20 -8.09
CA VAL A 461 15.21 -13.92 -7.56
C VAL A 461 16.65 -13.63 -8.01
N LEU A 462 17.55 -14.61 -7.88
CA LEU A 462 18.94 -14.46 -8.32
C LEU A 462 19.05 -14.19 -9.82
N LYS A 463 18.23 -14.85 -10.65
CA LYS A 463 18.14 -14.56 -12.08
C LYS A 463 17.65 -13.13 -12.34
N GLY A 464 16.59 -12.69 -11.67
CA GLY A 464 16.05 -11.33 -11.80
C GLY A 464 17.09 -10.25 -11.48
N ILE A 465 17.85 -10.43 -10.39
CA ILE A 465 18.96 -9.53 -10.01
C ILE A 465 20.00 -9.45 -11.12
N LEU A 466 20.41 -10.60 -11.68
CA LEU A 466 21.42 -10.63 -12.74
C LEU A 466 20.92 -10.10 -14.07
N ILE A 467 19.65 -10.33 -14.42
CA ILE A 467 19.02 -9.76 -15.62
C ILE A 467 19.05 -8.23 -15.51
N HIS A 468 18.66 -7.69 -14.35
CA HIS A 468 18.73 -6.24 -14.10
C HIS A 468 20.18 -5.71 -14.18
N SER A 469 21.15 -6.44 -13.63
CA SER A 469 22.56 -6.03 -13.63
C SER A 469 23.18 -5.88 -15.03
N LYS A 470 22.60 -6.51 -16.07
CA LYS A 470 23.12 -6.60 -17.44
C LYS A 470 24.55 -7.17 -17.57
N THR A 471 25.05 -7.86 -16.54
CA THR A 471 26.40 -8.44 -16.51
C THR A 471 26.60 -9.65 -17.42
N ALA A 472 25.52 -10.31 -17.84
CA ALA A 472 25.55 -11.48 -18.70
C ALA A 472 24.29 -11.53 -19.58
N ASP A 473 24.38 -12.25 -20.71
CA ASP A 473 23.23 -12.50 -21.58
C ASP A 473 22.22 -13.47 -20.93
N LEU A 474 20.95 -13.33 -21.32
CA LEU A 474 19.84 -14.09 -20.75
C LEU A 474 20.05 -15.61 -20.89
N ALA A 475 20.57 -16.07 -22.05
CA ALA A 475 20.82 -17.48 -22.30
C ALA A 475 21.89 -18.05 -21.35
N THR A 476 22.96 -17.30 -21.10
CA THR A 476 23.95 -17.67 -20.08
C THR A 476 23.31 -17.75 -18.70
N ILE A 477 22.58 -16.72 -18.26
CA ILE A 477 21.93 -16.67 -16.94
C ILE A 477 20.98 -17.86 -16.74
N GLU A 478 20.27 -18.27 -17.78
CA GLU A 478 19.33 -19.38 -17.69
C GLU A 478 19.99 -20.73 -17.40
N SER A 479 21.20 -20.92 -17.91
CA SER A 479 21.97 -22.16 -17.81
C SER A 479 22.76 -22.32 -16.50
N LEU A 480 22.94 -21.25 -15.72
CA LEU A 480 23.76 -21.27 -14.50
C LEU A 480 23.10 -22.06 -13.35
N SER A 481 23.96 -22.66 -12.51
CA SER A 481 23.57 -23.29 -11.25
C SER A 481 23.26 -22.22 -10.19
N VAL A 482 22.52 -22.60 -9.14
CA VAL A 482 22.11 -21.66 -8.07
C VAL A 482 23.33 -21.08 -7.36
N GLU A 483 24.37 -21.88 -7.17
CA GLU A 483 25.61 -21.48 -6.49
C GLU A 483 26.36 -20.39 -7.29
N VAL A 484 26.46 -20.55 -8.61
CA VAL A 484 27.10 -19.56 -9.48
C VAL A 484 26.25 -18.29 -9.59
N LEU A 485 24.92 -18.44 -9.67
CA LEU A 485 24.00 -17.31 -9.65
C LEU A 485 24.13 -16.50 -8.36
N ALA A 486 24.25 -17.18 -7.20
CA ALA A 486 24.39 -16.56 -5.90
C ALA A 486 25.69 -15.73 -5.79
N ILE A 487 26.83 -16.29 -6.17
CA ILE A 487 28.11 -15.56 -6.16
C ILE A 487 28.07 -14.33 -7.09
N ARG A 488 27.55 -14.46 -8.31
CA ARG A 488 27.46 -13.32 -9.22
C ARG A 488 26.49 -12.24 -8.74
N ALA A 489 25.35 -12.65 -8.16
CA ALA A 489 24.39 -11.70 -7.59
C ALA A 489 24.99 -10.98 -6.37
N PHE A 490 25.76 -11.70 -5.54
CA PHE A 490 26.54 -11.12 -4.46
C PHE A 490 27.53 -10.08 -4.97
N ASP A 491 28.37 -10.41 -5.96
CA ASP A 491 29.39 -9.50 -6.49
C ASP A 491 28.79 -8.20 -7.05
N TYR A 492 27.61 -8.29 -7.65
CA TYR A 492 26.87 -7.13 -8.14
C TYR A 492 26.32 -6.27 -6.99
N LEU A 493 25.61 -6.89 -6.04
CA LEU A 493 24.96 -6.19 -4.93
C LEU A 493 25.96 -5.68 -3.88
N PHE A 494 27.10 -6.33 -3.73
CA PHE A 494 28.14 -5.93 -2.77
C PHE A 494 28.63 -4.50 -3.04
N GLN A 495 28.65 -4.08 -4.29
CA GLN A 495 29.00 -2.70 -4.69
C GLN A 495 28.05 -1.66 -4.09
N PHE A 496 26.81 -2.05 -3.74
CA PHE A 496 25.86 -1.12 -3.14
C PHE A 496 26.25 -0.73 -1.71
N THR A 497 27.07 -1.53 -1.02
CA THR A 497 27.51 -1.23 0.35
C THR A 497 28.26 0.11 0.46
N GLU A 498 28.90 0.58 -0.61
CA GLU A 498 29.59 1.87 -0.66
C GLU A 498 28.63 3.07 -0.60
N TYR A 499 27.35 2.86 -0.92
CA TYR A 499 26.32 3.91 -0.99
C TYR A 499 25.45 4.00 0.27
N PHE A 500 25.72 3.17 1.28
CA PHE A 500 24.96 3.13 2.52
C PHE A 500 25.74 3.76 3.67
N GLU A 501 25.05 4.60 4.44
CA GLU A 501 25.51 4.99 5.76
C GLU A 501 25.30 3.84 6.76
N ALA A 502 26.07 3.82 7.85
CA ALA A 502 25.99 2.77 8.87
C ALA A 502 24.71 2.88 9.72
N ASN A 503 23.59 2.48 9.13
CA ASN A 503 22.24 2.49 9.71
C ASN A 503 21.53 1.13 9.50
N SER A 504 20.30 0.98 9.99
CA SER A 504 19.53 -0.27 9.89
C SER A 504 19.24 -0.73 8.46
N ASN A 505 19.24 0.16 7.47
CA ASN A 505 19.06 -0.23 6.07
C ASN A 505 20.33 -0.90 5.52
N ALA A 506 21.50 -0.43 5.93
CA ALA A 506 22.77 -1.07 5.59
C ALA A 506 22.86 -2.49 6.17
N ILE A 507 22.37 -2.68 7.40
CA ILE A 507 22.33 -4.00 8.04
C ILE A 507 21.41 -4.96 7.28
N GLN A 508 20.24 -4.50 6.83
CA GLN A 508 19.33 -5.30 6.01
C GLN A 508 19.99 -5.72 4.69
N LEU A 509 20.77 -4.84 4.05
CA LEU A 509 21.53 -5.19 2.85
C LEU A 509 22.59 -6.27 3.16
N ILE A 510 23.33 -6.14 4.27
CA ILE A 510 24.34 -7.14 4.67
C ILE A 510 23.70 -8.50 4.96
N GLN A 511 22.58 -8.52 5.67
CA GLN A 511 21.80 -9.73 5.95
C GLN A 511 21.25 -10.36 4.64
N PHE A 512 20.84 -9.55 3.68
CA PHE A 512 20.43 -10.04 2.35
C PHE A 512 21.60 -10.65 1.58
N LEU A 513 22.76 -9.99 1.56
CA LEU A 513 23.98 -10.50 0.95
C LEU A 513 24.45 -11.82 1.60
N GLU A 514 24.40 -11.91 2.93
CA GLU A 514 24.70 -13.14 3.65
C GLU A 514 23.73 -14.27 3.29
N THR A 515 22.43 -13.95 3.20
CA THR A 515 21.41 -14.92 2.78
C THR A 515 21.69 -15.43 1.38
N ILE A 516 22.00 -14.54 0.42
CA ILE A 516 22.41 -14.93 -0.94
C ILE A 516 23.63 -15.84 -0.88
N LEU A 517 24.65 -15.45 -0.11
CA LEU A 517 25.89 -16.20 0.00
C LEU A 517 25.66 -17.60 0.60
N SER A 518 24.75 -17.74 1.57
CA SER A 518 24.37 -19.04 2.15
C SER A 518 23.81 -20.03 1.11
N LEU A 519 23.16 -19.54 0.04
CA LEU A 519 22.65 -20.38 -1.04
C LEU A 519 23.76 -21.00 -1.90
N SER A 520 24.95 -20.42 -1.88
CA SER A 520 26.12 -20.96 -2.60
C SER A 520 26.84 -22.06 -1.82
N ASN A 521 26.60 -22.18 -0.50
CA ASN A 521 27.27 -23.14 0.35
C ASN A 521 26.43 -24.43 0.52
N SER A 522 26.64 -25.41 -0.36
CA SER A 522 25.97 -26.72 -0.27
C SER A 522 26.77 -27.78 0.49
N LYS A 523 28.00 -27.47 0.94
CA LYS A 523 28.90 -28.45 1.57
C LYS A 523 29.20 -28.11 3.02
N SER A 524 29.47 -29.14 3.82
CA SER A 524 29.97 -28.93 5.18
C SER A 524 31.34 -28.23 5.13
N ILE A 525 31.60 -27.30 6.06
CA ILE A 525 32.87 -26.56 6.15
C ILE A 525 34.07 -27.51 6.14
N SER A 526 33.94 -28.72 6.69
CA SER A 526 34.97 -29.76 6.66
C SER A 526 35.31 -30.31 5.28
N GLU A 527 34.38 -30.32 4.32
CA GLU A 527 34.61 -30.85 2.96
C GLU A 527 35.29 -29.84 2.02
N ILE A 528 35.23 -28.54 2.36
CA ILE A 528 35.83 -27.45 1.57
C ILE A 528 37.37 -27.52 1.62
N PHE A 529 37.93 -27.97 2.75
CA PHE A 529 39.38 -27.97 2.98
C PHE A 529 40.15 -29.02 2.18
N ASP A 530 39.50 -30.11 1.77
CA ASP A 530 40.19 -31.22 1.13
C ASP A 530 40.28 -31.10 -0.41
N ASN A 531 39.45 -30.27 -1.06
CA ASN A 531 39.52 -29.98 -2.51
C ASN A 531 38.82 -28.65 -2.86
N LEU A 532 39.55 -27.52 -2.81
CA LEU A 532 39.02 -26.20 -3.16
C LEU A 532 38.73 -26.10 -4.67
N SER A 533 37.45 -26.09 -5.04
CA SER A 533 37.03 -25.70 -6.39
C SER A 533 37.10 -24.18 -6.58
N GLY A 534 36.97 -23.70 -7.83
CA GLY A 534 36.93 -22.26 -8.11
C GLY A 534 35.78 -21.53 -7.40
N VAL A 535 34.64 -22.19 -7.22
CA VAL A 535 33.46 -21.63 -6.53
C VAL A 535 33.71 -21.50 -5.03
N ASP A 536 34.39 -22.48 -4.42
CA ASP A 536 34.71 -22.46 -2.99
C ASP A 536 35.64 -21.28 -2.64
N LYS A 537 36.57 -20.93 -3.55
CA LYS A 537 37.42 -19.75 -3.38
C LYS A 537 36.62 -18.45 -3.45
N SER A 538 35.74 -18.30 -4.44
CA SER A 538 34.89 -17.10 -4.56
C SER A 538 33.97 -16.91 -3.35
N TYR A 539 33.46 -18.01 -2.78
CA TYR A 539 32.68 -17.96 -1.54
C TYR A 539 33.50 -17.42 -0.36
N ILE A 540 34.72 -17.93 -0.16
CA ILE A 540 35.61 -17.47 0.92
C ILE A 540 35.96 -15.99 0.75
N ASP A 541 36.28 -15.57 -0.48
CA ASP A 541 36.59 -14.17 -0.79
C ASP A 541 35.37 -13.27 -0.52
N ALA A 542 34.16 -13.71 -0.89
CA ALA A 542 32.90 -13.00 -0.61
C ALA A 542 32.59 -12.89 0.90
N LYS A 543 32.77 -13.96 1.68
CA LYS A 543 32.54 -13.93 3.14
C LYS A 543 33.57 -13.00 3.82
N LYS A 544 34.82 -12.98 3.36
CA LYS A 544 35.84 -12.04 3.83
C LYS A 544 35.48 -10.58 3.53
N ASN A 545 34.94 -10.31 2.34
CA ASN A 545 34.45 -8.98 1.96
C ASN A 545 33.32 -8.50 2.87
N LEU A 546 32.35 -9.37 3.21
CA LEU A 546 31.30 -9.06 4.19
C LEU A 546 31.86 -8.71 5.57
N GLY A 547 32.88 -9.44 6.03
CA GLY A 547 33.57 -9.14 7.28
C GLY A 547 34.23 -7.77 7.28
N GLN A 548 34.86 -7.39 6.18
CA GLN A 548 35.48 -6.07 6.04
C GLN A 548 34.47 -4.94 6.11
N VAL A 549 33.34 -5.05 5.40
CA VAL A 549 32.26 -4.05 5.46
C VAL A 549 31.63 -4.00 6.86
N SER A 550 31.43 -5.16 7.50
CA SER A 550 30.94 -5.23 8.88
C SER A 550 31.87 -4.47 9.84
N ARG A 551 33.18 -4.67 9.68
CA ARG A 551 34.19 -3.92 10.43
C ARG A 551 34.13 -2.42 10.14
N GLN A 552 33.91 -2.01 8.89
CA GLN A 552 33.78 -0.59 8.53
C GLN A 552 32.57 0.05 9.20
N TYR A 553 31.40 -0.61 9.18
CA TYR A 553 30.20 -0.09 9.83
C TYR A 553 30.31 -0.01 11.35
N LEU A 554 30.98 -0.97 12.00
CA LEU A 554 31.29 -0.89 13.43
C LEU A 554 32.18 0.32 13.78
N LYS A 555 32.97 0.81 12.82
CA LYS A 555 33.84 1.99 12.93
C LYS A 555 33.23 3.28 12.36
N ALA A 556 31.99 3.26 11.90
CA ALA A 556 31.38 4.47 11.37
C ALA A 556 30.98 5.42 12.50
N ARG A 557 31.38 6.69 12.41
CA ARG A 557 30.93 7.73 13.35
C ARG A 557 29.44 7.99 13.16
N GLY A 558 28.71 8.17 14.26
CA GLY A 558 27.29 8.54 14.23
C GLY A 558 26.34 7.43 13.78
N SER A 559 26.78 6.17 13.81
CA SER A 559 25.95 5.02 13.43
C SER A 559 24.70 4.92 14.33
N SER A 560 23.52 4.79 13.73
CA SER A 560 22.24 4.67 14.45
C SER A 560 21.82 3.22 14.70
N LEU A 561 22.79 2.34 14.96
CA LEU A 561 22.60 0.89 15.01
C LEU A 561 22.00 0.41 16.34
N LEU A 562 21.09 -0.55 16.25
CA LEU A 562 20.51 -1.23 17.39
C LEU A 562 21.50 -2.24 18.00
N LYS A 563 21.32 -2.55 19.29
CA LYS A 563 22.15 -3.55 20.01
C LYS A 563 22.22 -4.91 19.29
N SER A 564 21.08 -5.39 18.78
CA SER A 564 21.00 -6.65 18.02
C SER A 564 21.71 -6.58 16.66
N GLU A 565 21.75 -5.39 16.04
CA GLU A 565 22.43 -5.18 14.77
C GLU A 565 23.95 -5.13 14.96
N VAL A 566 24.42 -4.52 16.06
CA VAL A 566 25.83 -4.58 16.46
C VAL A 566 26.24 -6.02 16.78
N GLU A 567 25.42 -6.78 17.52
CA GLU A 567 25.65 -8.20 17.79
C GLU A 567 25.83 -9.00 16.48
N PHE A 568 24.93 -8.78 15.51
CA PHE A 568 24.99 -9.40 14.19
C PHE A 568 26.27 -9.05 13.42
N LEU A 569 26.67 -7.78 13.36
CA LEU A 569 27.89 -7.37 12.65
C LEU A 569 29.17 -7.96 13.26
N ILE A 570 29.24 -8.06 14.59
CA ILE A 570 30.39 -8.66 15.27
C ILE A 570 30.46 -10.16 14.97
N GLN A 571 29.32 -10.85 15.03
CA GLN A 571 29.24 -12.27 14.69
C GLN A 571 29.72 -12.49 13.24
N LEU A 572 29.20 -11.70 12.30
CA LEU A 572 29.58 -11.79 10.90
C LEU A 572 31.06 -11.47 10.67
N PHE A 573 31.61 -10.50 11.40
CA PHE A 573 33.04 -10.17 11.32
C PHE A 573 33.92 -11.32 11.82
N ILE A 574 33.57 -11.96 12.93
CA ILE A 574 34.32 -13.13 13.44
C ILE A 574 34.25 -14.30 12.44
N GLU A 575 33.05 -14.58 11.91
CA GLU A 575 32.84 -15.66 10.94
C GLU A 575 33.47 -15.40 9.56
N SER A 576 33.91 -14.17 9.30
CA SER A 576 34.44 -13.78 7.99
C SER A 576 35.81 -14.36 7.67
N ASP A 577 36.63 -14.65 8.69
CA ASP A 577 37.89 -15.35 8.53
C ASP A 577 37.72 -16.81 8.93
N ILE A 578 37.26 -17.61 7.96
CA ILE A 578 37.04 -19.05 8.10
C ILE A 578 38.32 -19.79 8.54
N ASN A 579 39.50 -19.24 8.22
CA ASN A 579 40.77 -19.90 8.52
C ASN A 579 41.27 -19.58 9.94
N CYS A 580 41.01 -18.36 10.43
CA CYS A 580 41.61 -17.86 11.66
C CYS A 580 40.65 -16.94 12.46
N PRO A 581 39.45 -17.42 12.85
CA PRO A 581 38.47 -16.59 13.57
C PRO A 581 39.03 -16.09 14.91
N TYR A 582 39.92 -16.85 15.54
CA TYR A 582 40.59 -16.49 16.79
C TYR A 582 41.46 -15.23 16.69
N ILE A 583 42.02 -14.90 15.52
CA ILE A 583 42.81 -13.68 15.33
C ILE A 583 41.89 -12.46 15.38
N ILE A 584 40.70 -12.56 14.78
CA ILE A 584 39.69 -11.51 14.81
C ILE A 584 39.17 -11.32 16.25
N ILE A 585 38.91 -12.42 16.96
CA ILE A 585 38.48 -12.38 18.36
C ILE A 585 39.56 -11.71 19.23
N ASP A 586 40.83 -12.09 19.09
CA ASP A 586 41.93 -11.47 19.83
C ASP A 586 42.01 -9.96 19.55
N THR A 587 41.91 -9.56 18.29
CA THR A 587 41.88 -8.15 17.90
C THR A 587 40.70 -7.41 18.55
N LEU A 588 39.48 -7.98 18.49
CA LEU A 588 38.30 -7.38 19.10
C LEU A 588 38.43 -7.25 20.61
N VAL A 589 38.95 -8.28 21.30
CA VAL A 589 39.12 -8.25 22.76
C VAL A 589 40.17 -7.21 23.16
N ASN A 590 41.30 -7.16 22.46
CA ASN A 590 42.34 -6.17 22.72
C ASN A 590 41.84 -4.75 22.45
N ASP A 591 41.16 -4.52 21.32
CA ASP A 591 40.56 -3.23 20.98
C ASP A 591 39.52 -2.81 22.05
N VAL A 592 38.69 -3.73 22.55
CA VAL A 592 37.71 -3.43 23.61
C VAL A 592 38.39 -3.08 24.93
N LEU A 593 39.42 -3.83 25.34
CA LEU A 593 40.13 -3.59 26.60
C LEU A 593 40.92 -2.28 26.59
N GLU A 594 41.59 -1.96 25.48
CA GLU A 594 42.36 -0.72 25.31
C GLU A 594 41.42 0.49 25.26
N ASN A 595 40.40 0.46 24.41
CA ASN A 595 39.55 1.63 24.18
C ASN A 595 38.55 1.87 25.32
N TYR A 596 38.05 0.82 26.00
CA TYR A 596 37.10 1.01 27.10
C TYR A 596 37.76 1.60 28.36
N GLY A 597 39.06 1.33 28.57
CA GLY A 597 39.81 1.89 29.69
C GLY A 597 40.01 3.41 29.62
N GLU A 598 39.93 4.01 28.43
CA GLU A 598 40.27 5.42 28.16
C GLU A 598 39.06 6.34 27.88
N VAL A 599 37.82 5.82 27.96
CA VAL A 599 36.55 6.49 27.57
C VAL A 599 36.26 7.82 28.29
N ASN A 600 37.04 8.19 29.31
CA ASN A 600 36.89 9.47 30.02
C ASN A 600 37.64 10.66 29.38
N SER A 601 38.29 10.48 28.22
CA SER A 601 38.88 11.58 27.46
C SER A 601 38.43 11.52 26.01
N ASP A 602 38.28 12.67 25.34
CA ASP A 602 37.80 12.88 23.96
C ASP A 602 38.59 12.13 22.85
N ASN A 603 39.26 11.01 23.15
CA ASN A 603 39.95 10.18 22.18
C ASN A 603 38.96 9.29 21.42
N ASP A 604 39.11 9.33 20.09
CA ASP A 604 38.41 8.50 19.13
C ASP A 604 38.57 7.01 19.44
N SER A 605 37.57 6.40 20.06
CA SER A 605 37.47 4.94 20.16
C SER A 605 37.61 4.32 18.77
N TYR A 606 38.47 3.31 18.63
CA TYR A 606 38.68 2.65 17.33
C TYR A 606 37.39 2.11 16.70
N TYR A 607 36.42 1.69 17.52
CA TYR A 607 35.04 1.40 17.12
C TYR A 607 34.07 2.40 17.77
N PHE A 608 33.44 3.26 17.00
CA PHE A 608 32.45 4.23 17.53
C PHE A 608 31.17 3.57 18.03
N THR A 609 30.90 2.33 17.63
CA THR A 609 29.80 1.53 18.17
C THR A 609 30.12 0.93 19.55
N LEU A 610 31.37 1.02 20.04
CA LEU A 610 31.76 0.56 21.37
C LEU A 610 31.42 1.63 22.42
N THR A 611 30.29 1.45 23.08
CA THR A 611 29.74 2.35 24.10
C THR A 611 29.48 1.55 25.38
N ASP A 612 29.23 2.23 26.50
CA ASP A 612 28.81 1.57 27.76
C ASP A 612 27.65 0.58 27.55
N ASP A 613 26.77 0.88 26.61
CA ASP A 613 25.59 0.11 26.29
C ASP A 613 25.85 -1.14 25.43
N THR A 614 26.97 -1.20 24.71
CA THR A 614 27.29 -2.23 23.71
C THR A 614 28.54 -3.04 24.05
N VAL A 615 29.39 -2.61 24.99
CA VAL A 615 30.60 -3.36 25.44
C VAL A 615 30.25 -4.78 25.88
N ALA A 616 29.15 -4.94 26.61
CA ALA A 616 28.69 -6.27 27.03
C ALA A 616 28.38 -7.19 25.84
N ILE A 617 27.94 -6.63 24.70
CA ILE A 617 27.64 -7.36 23.47
C ILE A 617 28.93 -7.81 22.81
N TYR A 618 29.92 -6.92 22.69
CA TYR A 618 31.25 -7.27 22.17
C TYR A 618 31.85 -8.46 22.94
N LEU A 619 31.88 -8.38 24.27
CA LEU A 619 32.41 -9.45 25.10
C LEU A 619 31.59 -10.74 24.99
N LYS A 620 30.25 -10.64 24.99
CA LYS A 620 29.35 -11.80 24.87
C LYS A 620 29.59 -12.55 23.55
N VAL A 621 29.64 -11.85 22.43
CA VAL A 621 29.81 -12.46 21.11
C VAL A 621 31.21 -13.06 20.97
N SER A 622 32.25 -12.33 21.37
CA SER A 622 33.62 -12.84 21.37
C SER A 622 33.78 -14.11 22.21
N LEU A 623 33.22 -14.14 23.42
CA LEU A 623 33.29 -15.32 24.30
C LEU A 623 32.51 -16.51 23.74
N ASN A 624 31.31 -16.29 23.20
CA ASN A 624 30.50 -17.39 22.65
C ASN A 624 31.23 -18.11 21.50
N ASN A 625 31.98 -17.39 20.66
CA ASN A 625 32.71 -17.97 19.53
C ASN A 625 34.07 -18.60 19.92
N ILE A 626 34.57 -18.40 21.14
CA ILE A 626 35.76 -19.10 21.64
C ILE A 626 35.45 -20.55 22.02
N TYR A 627 34.19 -20.83 22.40
CA TYR A 627 33.75 -22.15 22.88
C TYR A 627 33.21 -23.07 21.79
N THR A 628 32.88 -22.52 20.61
CA THR A 628 32.44 -23.24 19.41
C THR A 628 33.62 -23.50 18.49
#